data_AF-A0A7C3G9C4-F1
#
_entry.id   AF-A0A7C3G9C4-F1
#
_cell.length_a   1.000
_cell.length_b   1.000
_cell.length_c   1.000
_cell.angle_alpha   90.00
_cell.angle_beta   90.00
_cell.angle_gamma   90.00
#
_symmetry.space_group_name_H-M   'P 1'
#
loop_
_entity.id
_entity.type
_entity.pdbx_description
1 polymer ?
#
loop_
_entity_poly.entity_id
_entity_poly.type
_entity_poly.pdbx_seq_one_letter_code
_entity_poly.pdbx_strand_id
1 'polypeptide(L)'
;MTLAEKTLPADFVVDENLAQAIRARMREEKLPCAVAFAIAAQQEVSPRRVGQTADVLQIHLSHCQLGLFGYPAGRKGWELAPSTPLALSDEIQAALHAAVTESGTLACAQLWELAAQFRVPKLRIGQLCDELGIKITPCQLGAF
;
A
#
# COMPACT_ATOMS: atom_id res chain seq x y z
N MET A 1 3.96 -13.86 3.87
CA MET A 1 5.42 -13.76 3.92
C MET A 1 5.81 -13.08 5.22
N THR A 2 6.70 -13.69 5.97
CA THR A 2 7.40 -13.05 7.10
C THR A 2 8.50 -12.14 6.56
N LEU A 3 8.97 -11.18 7.36
CA LEU A 3 10.06 -10.28 6.93
C LEU A 3 11.34 -11.05 6.57
N ALA A 4 11.59 -12.18 7.24
CA ALA A 4 12.74 -13.04 7.01
C ALA A 4 12.74 -13.75 5.64
N GLU A 5 11.58 -13.87 4.99
CA GLU A 5 11.45 -14.54 3.67
C GLU A 5 11.67 -13.57 2.50
N LYS A 6 11.80 -12.26 2.75
CA LYS A 6 11.93 -11.27 1.69
C LYS A 6 13.36 -11.17 1.18
N THR A 7 13.55 -11.49 -0.09
CA THR A 7 14.84 -11.31 -0.77
C THR A 7 15.03 -9.86 -1.19
N LEU A 8 16.18 -9.29 -0.82
CA LEU A 8 16.62 -7.97 -1.27
C LEU A 8 17.62 -8.10 -2.44
N PRO A 9 17.77 -7.08 -3.29
CA PRO A 9 18.87 -7.01 -4.25
C PRO A 9 20.21 -7.18 -3.54
N ALA A 10 21.14 -7.92 -4.16
CA ALA A 10 22.43 -8.27 -3.55
C ALA A 10 23.31 -7.04 -3.24
N ASP A 11 23.07 -5.93 -3.95
CA ASP A 11 23.74 -4.64 -3.83
C ASP A 11 22.95 -3.63 -2.97
N PHE A 12 21.88 -4.07 -2.28
CA PHE A 12 21.08 -3.18 -1.47
C PHE A 12 21.85 -2.69 -0.24
N VAL A 13 22.26 -1.43 -0.27
CA VAL A 13 22.87 -0.73 0.86
C VAL A 13 21.83 0.16 1.54
N VAL A 14 21.68 -0.01 2.85
CA VAL A 14 20.84 0.85 3.66
C VAL A 14 21.44 2.25 3.72
N ASP A 15 20.64 3.24 3.32
CA ASP A 15 20.92 4.64 3.57
C ASP A 15 20.55 4.96 5.02
N GLU A 16 21.52 5.35 5.84
CA GLU A 16 21.29 5.60 7.27
C GLU A 16 20.40 6.84 7.50
N ASN A 17 20.41 7.84 6.61
CA ASN A 17 19.50 8.98 6.72
C ASN A 17 18.05 8.55 6.49
N LEU A 18 17.83 7.62 5.56
CA LEU A 18 16.51 7.03 5.33
C LEU A 18 16.09 6.15 6.51
N ALA A 19 17.01 5.34 7.03
CA ALA A 19 16.75 4.49 8.19
C ALA A 19 16.37 5.31 9.44
N GLN A 20 17.09 6.41 9.70
CA GLN A 20 16.77 7.34 10.77
C GLN A 20 15.40 8.00 10.57
N ALA A 21 15.08 8.46 9.36
CA ALA A 21 13.77 9.05 9.06
C ALA A 21 12.61 8.06 9.27
N ILE A 22 12.81 6.78 8.95
CA ILE A 22 11.84 5.72 9.23
C ILE A 22 11.66 5.54 10.74
N ARG A 23 12.76 5.35 11.50
CA ARG A 23 12.72 5.14 12.95
C ARG A 23 12.09 6.34 13.69
N ALA A 24 12.35 7.56 13.22
CA ALA A 24 11.82 8.78 13.84
C ALA A 24 10.31 8.97 13.64
N ARG A 25 9.70 8.31 12.64
CA ARG A 25 8.30 8.55 12.24
C ARG A 25 7.41 7.30 12.36
N MET A 26 7.99 6.14 12.66
CA MET A 26 7.23 4.94 12.97
C MET A 26 6.39 5.13 14.25
N ARG A 27 5.33 4.34 14.39
CA ARG A 27 4.46 4.33 15.57
C ARG A 27 4.21 2.89 15.96
N GLU A 28 4.30 2.58 17.25
CA GLU A 28 4.09 1.23 17.76
C GLU A 28 4.95 0.18 17.01
N GLU A 29 6.23 0.52 16.77
CA GLU A 29 7.20 -0.31 16.04
C GLU A 29 6.80 -0.67 14.59
N LYS A 30 5.81 0.03 14.04
CA LYS A 30 5.31 -0.18 12.69
C LYS A 30 5.37 1.11 11.89
N LEU A 31 5.50 0.97 10.58
CA LEU A 31 5.53 2.10 9.64
C LEU A 31 4.20 2.20 8.88
N PRO A 32 3.32 3.18 9.21
CA PRO A 32 2.09 3.40 8.47
C PRO A 32 2.38 3.69 6.99
N CYS A 33 1.58 3.14 6.08
CA CYS A 33 1.76 3.31 4.63
C CYS A 33 1.80 4.80 4.24
N ALA A 34 0.89 5.62 4.77
CA ALA A 34 0.91 7.06 4.52
C ALA A 34 2.22 7.75 4.97
N VAL A 35 2.78 7.32 6.11
CA VAL A 35 4.06 7.83 6.61
C VAL A 35 5.22 7.40 5.72
N ALA A 36 5.25 6.15 5.27
CA ALA A 36 6.28 5.65 4.35
C ALA A 36 6.33 6.46 3.05
N PHE A 37 5.17 6.76 2.46
CA PHE A 37 5.10 7.60 1.26
C PHE A 37 5.50 9.05 1.51
N ALA A 38 5.17 9.62 2.68
CA ALA A 38 5.62 10.95 3.04
C ALA A 38 7.16 11.03 3.21
N ILE A 39 7.77 9.97 3.74
CA ILE A 39 9.24 9.85 3.81
C ILE A 39 9.83 9.75 2.40
N ALA A 40 9.24 8.90 1.55
CA ALA A 40 9.69 8.72 0.17
C ALA A 40 9.72 10.06 -0.59
N ALA A 41 8.63 10.83 -0.48
CA ALA A 41 8.54 12.15 -1.10
C ALA A 41 9.56 13.15 -0.51
N GLN A 42 9.72 13.19 0.82
CA GLN A 42 10.62 14.14 1.48
C GLN A 42 12.10 13.87 1.17
N GLN A 43 12.48 12.61 0.99
CA GLN A 43 13.87 12.22 0.71
C GLN A 43 14.12 11.94 -0.78
N GLU A 44 13.15 12.20 -1.65
CA GLU A 44 13.26 12.01 -3.09
C GLU A 44 13.69 10.59 -3.50
N VAL A 45 13.21 9.58 -2.75
CA VAL A 45 13.44 8.16 -3.03
C VAL A 45 12.15 7.46 -3.45
N SER A 46 12.27 6.31 -4.11
CA SER A 46 11.10 5.52 -4.46
C SER A 46 10.40 4.95 -3.20
N PRO A 47 9.07 4.79 -3.20
CA PRO A 47 8.36 4.10 -2.13
C PRO A 47 8.90 2.69 -1.90
N ARG A 48 9.31 2.00 -2.97
CA ARG A 48 9.92 0.67 -2.89
C ARG A 48 11.19 0.68 -2.04
N ARG A 49 12.04 1.70 -2.19
CA ARG A 49 13.27 1.83 -1.39
C ARG A 49 12.96 2.01 0.10
N VAL A 50 11.95 2.82 0.45
CA VAL A 50 11.48 2.95 1.84
C VAL A 50 11.01 1.61 2.40
N GLY A 51 10.25 0.85 1.61
CA GLY A 51 9.79 -0.48 1.98
C GLY A 51 10.93 -1.48 2.23
N GLN A 52 11.91 -1.52 1.31
CA GLN A 52 13.10 -2.37 1.46
C GLN A 52 13.93 -1.98 2.69
N THR A 53 14.10 -0.68 2.96
CA THR A 53 14.78 -0.23 4.18
C THR A 53 14.00 -0.65 5.43
N ALA A 54 12.67 -0.52 5.44
CA ALA A 54 11.85 -1.01 6.55
C ALA A 54 12.01 -2.53 6.76
N ASP A 55 12.06 -3.30 5.68
CA ASP A 55 12.31 -4.75 5.72
C ASP A 55 13.68 -5.08 6.35
N VAL A 56 14.76 -4.39 5.96
CA VAL A 56 16.09 -4.57 6.59
C VAL A 56 16.06 -4.22 8.07
N LEU A 57 15.35 -3.16 8.43
CA LEU A 57 15.20 -2.71 9.82
C LEU A 57 14.25 -3.59 10.64
N GLN A 58 13.66 -4.63 10.04
CA GLN A 58 12.66 -5.50 10.66
C GLN A 58 11.41 -4.72 11.15
N ILE A 59 11.07 -3.63 10.45
CA ILE A 59 9.92 -2.79 10.77
C ILE A 59 8.75 -3.18 9.86
N HIS A 60 7.66 -3.63 10.46
CA HIS A 60 6.45 -3.99 9.71
C HIS A 60 5.71 -2.76 9.20
N LEU A 61 5.22 -2.84 7.96
CA LEU A 61 4.29 -1.86 7.43
C LEU A 61 2.92 -1.99 8.14
N SER A 62 2.22 -0.87 8.32
CA SER A 62 0.86 -0.84 8.88
C SER A 62 -0.06 0.12 8.13
N HIS A 63 -1.35 0.14 8.47
CA HIS A 63 -2.34 1.11 7.98
C HIS A 63 -2.27 1.33 6.47
N CYS A 64 -2.41 0.24 5.69
CA CYS A 64 -2.38 0.31 4.23
C CYS A 64 -3.41 1.33 3.72
N GLN A 65 -3.00 2.30 2.89
CA GLN A 65 -3.92 3.34 2.39
C GLN A 65 -5.07 2.80 1.50
N LEU A 66 -4.91 1.59 0.95
CA LEU A 66 -5.98 0.86 0.24
C LEU A 66 -6.85 0.00 1.17
N GLY A 67 -6.53 -0.09 2.46
CA GLY A 67 -7.33 -0.85 3.45
C GLY A 67 -6.96 -2.32 3.64
N LEU A 68 -5.93 -2.82 2.94
CA LEU A 68 -5.74 -4.27 2.79
C LEU A 68 -5.15 -4.99 4.02
N PHE A 69 -4.36 -4.29 4.85
CA PHE A 69 -3.68 -4.85 6.02
C PHE A 69 -3.26 -3.77 7.01
N GLY A 70 -2.81 -4.21 8.19
CA GLY A 70 -2.11 -3.36 9.15
C GLY A 70 -3.04 -2.55 10.06
N TYR A 71 -4.27 -3.01 10.22
CA TYR A 71 -5.30 -2.43 11.08
C TYR A 71 -5.58 -3.31 12.32
N PRO A 72 -6.16 -2.76 13.40
CA PRO A 72 -6.47 -3.50 14.62
C PRO A 72 -7.23 -4.81 14.38
N ALA A 73 -6.90 -5.84 15.18
CA ALA A 73 -7.51 -7.17 15.10
C ALA A 73 -7.44 -7.85 13.71
N GLY A 74 -6.50 -7.46 12.85
CA GLY A 74 -6.34 -8.05 11.52
C GLY A 74 -7.43 -7.67 10.52
N ARG A 75 -8.26 -6.69 10.86
CA ARG A 75 -9.37 -6.20 10.06
C ARG A 75 -8.92 -5.47 8.80
N LYS A 76 -9.84 -5.28 7.86
CA LYS A 76 -9.63 -4.37 6.72
C LYS A 76 -9.93 -2.94 7.15
N GLY A 77 -9.26 -1.98 6.53
CA GLY A 77 -9.38 -0.57 6.90
C GLY A 77 -10.79 -0.01 6.73
N TRP A 78 -11.51 -0.45 5.69
CA TRP A 78 -12.89 -0.03 5.41
C TRP A 78 -13.92 -0.60 6.39
N GLU A 79 -13.56 -1.57 7.23
CA GLU A 79 -14.46 -2.09 8.26
C GLU A 79 -14.43 -1.25 9.54
N LEU A 80 -13.42 -0.38 9.69
CA LEU A 80 -13.20 0.45 10.87
C LEU A 80 -13.77 1.86 10.74
N ALA A 81 -14.00 2.31 9.51
CA ALA A 81 -14.62 3.59 9.23
C ALA A 81 -15.84 3.36 8.34
N PRO A 82 -17.05 3.79 8.73
CA PRO A 82 -18.18 3.79 7.81
C PRO A 82 -17.81 4.68 6.62
N SER A 83 -17.62 4.07 5.45
CA SER A 83 -17.45 4.83 4.22
C SER A 83 -18.81 5.42 3.84
N THR A 84 -18.82 6.68 3.41
CA THR A 84 -19.97 7.22 2.70
C THR A 84 -20.26 6.27 1.54
N PRO A 85 -21.51 5.78 1.36
CA PRO A 85 -21.83 4.90 0.27
C PRO A 85 -21.66 5.65 -1.05
N LEU A 86 -20.48 5.51 -1.66
CA LEU A 86 -20.31 5.74 -3.06
C LEU A 86 -20.73 4.44 -3.74
N ALA A 87 -21.90 4.47 -4.39
CA ALA A 87 -22.35 3.37 -5.22
C ALA A 87 -21.25 3.05 -6.26
N LEU A 88 -20.96 1.77 -6.44
CA LEU A 88 -20.12 1.33 -7.56
C LEU A 88 -20.84 1.76 -8.84
N SER A 89 -20.28 2.73 -9.56
CA SER A 89 -20.79 3.09 -10.88
C SER A 89 -20.26 2.10 -11.91
N ASP A 90 -21.04 1.85 -12.97
CA ASP A 90 -20.63 1.01 -14.09
C ASP A 90 -19.29 1.48 -14.70
N GLU A 91 -19.04 2.80 -14.68
CA GLU A 91 -17.78 3.40 -15.14
C GLU A 91 -16.57 2.97 -14.30
N ILE A 92 -16.68 3.01 -12.96
CA ILE A 92 -15.60 2.58 -12.06
C ILE A 92 -15.37 1.07 -12.23
N GLN A 93 -16.45 0.29 -12.30
CA GLN A 93 -16.35 -1.15 -12.49
C GLN A 93 -15.66 -1.50 -13.81
N ALA A 94 -16.06 -0.87 -14.91
CA ALA A 94 -15.44 -1.07 -16.22
C ALA A 94 -13.96 -0.67 -16.21
N ALA A 95 -13.61 0.45 -15.59
CA ALA A 95 -12.21 0.90 -15.48
C ALA A 95 -11.35 -0.06 -14.65
N LEU A 96 -11.89 -0.59 -13.55
CA LEU A 96 -11.22 -1.61 -12.75
C LEU A 96 -10.96 -2.87 -13.57
N HIS A 97 -11.97 -3.41 -14.26
CA HIS A 97 -11.79 -4.61 -15.11
C HIS A 97 -10.83 -4.37 -16.28
N ALA A 98 -10.84 -3.19 -16.89
CA ALA A 98 -9.93 -2.85 -17.98
C ALA A 98 -8.46 -2.72 -17.51
N ALA A 99 -8.25 -2.36 -16.24
CA ALA A 99 -6.92 -2.21 -15.66
C ALA A 99 -6.35 -3.52 -15.08
N VAL A 100 -7.15 -4.58 -14.99
CA VAL A 100 -6.69 -5.90 -14.55
C VAL A 100 -5.71 -6.48 -15.58
N THR A 101 -4.57 -6.96 -15.09
CA THR A 101 -3.57 -7.64 -15.90
C THR A 101 -4.09 -8.99 -16.41
N GLU A 102 -3.42 -9.57 -17.41
CA GLU A 102 -3.74 -10.93 -17.91
C GLU A 102 -3.74 -11.99 -16.79
N SER A 103 -2.94 -11.78 -15.74
CA SER A 103 -2.86 -12.64 -14.55
C SER A 103 -3.99 -12.41 -13.53
N GLY A 104 -4.97 -11.55 -13.81
CA GLY A 104 -6.09 -11.28 -12.91
C GLY A 104 -5.75 -10.38 -11.73
N THR A 105 -4.69 -9.55 -11.84
CA THR A 105 -4.18 -8.72 -10.73
C THR A 105 -4.16 -7.25 -11.08
N LEU A 106 -4.11 -6.39 -10.07
CA LEU A 106 -4.04 -4.93 -10.27
C LEU A 106 -3.08 -4.31 -9.26
N ALA A 107 -2.13 -3.49 -9.74
CA ALA A 107 -1.08 -2.94 -8.90
C ALA A 107 -1.59 -1.83 -7.97
N CYS A 108 -0.98 -1.69 -6.79
CA CYS A 108 -1.30 -0.62 -5.85
C CYS A 108 -1.15 0.79 -6.48
N ALA A 109 -0.19 0.98 -7.39
CA ALA A 109 0.01 2.24 -8.11
C ALA A 109 -1.16 2.55 -9.05
N GLN A 110 -1.59 1.58 -9.85
CA GLN A 110 -2.73 1.73 -10.78
C GLN A 110 -4.03 2.06 -10.01
N LEU A 111 -4.25 1.46 -8.83
CA LEU A 111 -5.39 1.85 -8.00
C LEU A 111 -5.34 3.28 -7.50
N TRP A 112 -4.15 3.82 -7.23
CA TRP A 112 -4.04 5.22 -6.81
C TRP A 112 -4.36 6.17 -7.96
N GLU A 113 -3.97 5.82 -9.18
CA GLU A 113 -4.30 6.57 -10.38
C GLU A 113 -5.81 6.55 -10.63
N LEU A 114 -6.45 5.38 -10.58
CA LEU A 114 -7.90 5.25 -10.71
C LEU A 114 -8.63 5.99 -9.57
N ALA A 115 -8.14 5.90 -8.34
CA ALA A 115 -8.70 6.65 -7.21
C ALA A 115 -8.68 8.16 -7.47
N ALA A 116 -7.56 8.68 -7.99
CA ALA A 116 -7.43 10.08 -8.34
C ALA A 116 -8.34 10.47 -9.52
N GLN A 117 -8.38 9.64 -10.58
CA GLN A 117 -9.19 9.84 -11.78
C GLN A 117 -10.68 9.97 -11.43
N PHE A 118 -11.21 9.04 -10.63
CA PHE A 118 -12.61 9.03 -10.23
C PHE A 118 -12.90 9.86 -8.97
N ARG A 119 -11.88 10.52 -8.41
CA ARG A 119 -11.95 11.32 -7.16
C ARG A 119 -12.55 10.53 -5.99
N VAL A 120 -12.21 9.25 -5.91
CA VAL A 120 -12.66 8.36 -4.84
C VAL A 120 -11.54 8.16 -3.81
N PRO A 121 -11.86 7.99 -2.52
CA PRO A 121 -10.83 7.67 -1.52
C PRO A 121 -10.11 6.37 -1.86
N LYS A 122 -8.78 6.33 -1.66
CA LYS A 122 -7.96 5.11 -1.83
C LYS A 122 -8.53 3.92 -1.05
N LEU A 123 -9.05 4.17 0.15
CA LEU A 123 -9.69 3.14 0.96
C LEU A 123 -10.92 2.53 0.27
N ARG A 124 -11.72 3.36 -0.41
CA ARG A 124 -12.94 2.92 -1.11
C ARG A 124 -12.59 2.14 -2.37
N ILE A 125 -11.63 2.59 -3.18
CA ILE A 125 -11.27 1.82 -4.39
C ILE A 125 -10.67 0.45 -4.02
N GLY A 126 -9.92 0.37 -2.92
CA GLY A 126 -9.42 -0.90 -2.39
C GLY A 126 -10.54 -1.83 -1.94
N GLN A 127 -11.57 -1.29 -1.27
CA GLN A 127 -12.79 -2.03 -0.92
C GLN A 127 -13.54 -2.53 -2.16
N LEU A 128 -13.68 -1.71 -3.20
CA LEU A 128 -14.35 -2.11 -4.44
C LEU A 128 -13.63 -3.28 -5.13
N CYS A 129 -12.29 -3.28 -5.15
CA CYS A 129 -11.55 -4.43 -5.66
C CYS A 129 -11.80 -5.70 -4.85
N ASP A 130 -11.87 -5.60 -3.53
CA ASP A 130 -12.18 -6.73 -2.64
C ASP A 130 -13.59 -7.27 -2.89
N GLU A 131 -14.59 -6.38 -3.03
CA GLU A 131 -15.97 -6.71 -3.40
C GLU A 131 -16.06 -7.40 -4.78
N LEU A 132 -15.22 -7.00 -5.74
CA LEU A 132 -15.14 -7.57 -7.09
C LEU A 132 -14.24 -8.82 -7.17
N GLY A 133 -13.60 -9.25 -6.09
CA GLY A 133 -12.66 -10.37 -6.08
C GLY A 133 -11.37 -10.13 -6.86
N ILE A 134 -11.00 -8.86 -7.11
CA ILE A 134 -9.78 -8.49 -7.82
C ILE A 134 -8.59 -8.51 -6.86
N LYS A 135 -7.58 -9.31 -7.17
CA LYS A 135 -6.37 -9.41 -6.36
C LYS A 135 -5.47 -8.21 -6.59
N ILE A 136 -5.13 -7.50 -5.51
CA ILE A 136 -4.23 -6.36 -5.56
C ILE A 136 -2.78 -6.82 -5.32
N THR A 137 -1.92 -6.65 -6.32
CA THR A 137 -0.47 -6.92 -6.25
C THR A 137 0.20 -6.35 -7.51
N PRO A 138 1.44 -5.82 -7.46
CA PRO A 138 2.27 -5.67 -6.26
C PRO A 138 1.94 -4.43 -5.41
N CYS A 139 2.35 -4.46 -4.15
CA CYS A 139 2.40 -3.30 -3.28
C CYS A 139 3.58 -2.39 -3.64
N GLN A 140 3.35 -1.08 -3.74
CA GLN A 140 4.40 -0.08 -4.01
C GLN A 140 5.52 -0.07 -2.95
N LEU A 141 5.21 -0.43 -1.70
CA LEU A 141 6.17 -0.56 -0.59
C LEU A 141 6.70 -2.00 -0.43
N GLY A 142 6.27 -2.96 -1.25
CA GLY A 142 6.73 -4.35 -1.16
C GLY A 142 6.16 -5.16 0.01
N ALA A 143 4.94 -4.86 0.48
CA ALA A 143 4.25 -5.72 1.46
C ALA A 143 3.88 -7.11 0.89
N PHE A 144 3.56 -7.18 -0.40
CA PHE A 144 3.14 -8.34 -1.20
C PHE A 144 3.25 -8.00 -2.69
#